data_AF-A0A1Z5HE70-F1
#
_entry.id   AF-A0A1Z5HE70-F1
#
_cell.length_a   1.000
_cell.length_b   1.000
_cell.length_c   1.000
_cell.angle_alpha   90.00
_cell.angle_beta   90.00
_cell.angle_gamma   90.00
#
_symmetry.space_group_name_H-M   'P 1'
#
loop_
_entity.id
_entity.type
_entity.pdbx_description
1 polymer ?
#
loop_
_entity_poly.entity_id
_entity_poly.type
_entity_poly.pdbx_seq_one_letter_code
_entity_poly.pdbx_strand_id
1 'polypeptide(L)'
;MEPTINQRTILFLLTSIGLITLPHAFHVPVPIFSFFSVLLIWRFIGVWYPAYLPNQLLVFLLLLSGISLLVIMHQGVFGRDAGTAVFIVALGLKLLEIRNQRDIYLITYLAFIVAASQFLYLQNILMAGYTLLVCVSLLATLISINSSSLGNIAALKTAGKMLAQAAPLMVVMFVFFLVLMRHAGHFYRMINKH
;
A
#
# COMPACT_ATOMS: atom_id res chain seq x y z
N MET A 1 -26.32 -11.91 -5.60
CA MET A 1 -25.36 -12.10 -6.71
C MET A 1 -23.99 -11.85 -6.13
N GLU A 2 -23.22 -12.89 -5.81
CA GLU A 2 -21.86 -12.68 -5.32
C GLU A 2 -21.04 -12.01 -6.42
N PRO A 3 -20.34 -10.88 -6.16
CA PRO A 3 -19.65 -10.16 -7.21
C PRO A 3 -18.46 -11.01 -7.65
N THR A 4 -18.58 -11.64 -8.81
CA THR A 4 -17.50 -12.40 -9.45
C THR A 4 -16.30 -11.47 -9.63
N ILE A 5 -15.17 -11.83 -8.99
CA ILE A 5 -13.98 -11.00 -9.04
C ILE A 5 -13.46 -10.98 -10.47
N ASN A 6 -13.50 -9.82 -11.12
CA ASN A 6 -13.09 -9.68 -12.51
C ASN A 6 -11.56 -9.79 -12.61
N GLN A 7 -11.09 -10.64 -13.52
CA GLN A 7 -9.66 -10.87 -13.78
C GLN A 7 -8.91 -9.57 -14.08
N ARG A 8 -9.55 -8.63 -14.79
CA ARG A 8 -8.96 -7.31 -15.11
C ARG A 8 -8.67 -6.49 -13.86
N THR A 9 -9.56 -6.56 -12.87
CA THR A 9 -9.40 -5.84 -11.61
C THR A 9 -8.23 -6.39 -10.81
N ILE A 10 -8.04 -7.71 -10.79
CA ILE A 10 -6.88 -8.34 -10.15
C ILE A 10 -5.58 -7.94 -10.85
N LEU A 11 -5.54 -7.96 -12.19
CA LEU A 11 -4.35 -7.53 -12.94
C LEU A 11 -4.01 -6.06 -12.68
N PHE A 12 -5.03 -5.20 -12.60
CA PHE A 12 -4.85 -3.78 -12.31
C PHE A 12 -4.35 -3.54 -10.88
N LEU A 13 -4.86 -4.30 -9.90
CA LEU A 13 -4.36 -4.32 -8.53
C LEU A 13 -2.91 -4.78 -8.48
N LEU A 14 -2.57 -5.91 -9.10
CA LEU A 14 -1.21 -6.46 -9.14
C LEU A 14 -0.22 -5.47 -9.76
N THR A 15 -0.62 -4.79 -10.84
CA THR A 15 0.20 -3.76 -11.49
C THR A 15 0.43 -2.57 -10.55
N SER A 16 -0.62 -2.10 -9.86
CA SER A 16 -0.52 -1.01 -8.89
C SER A 16 0.39 -1.38 -7.71
N ILE A 17 0.32 -2.64 -7.28
CA ILE A 17 1.15 -3.19 -6.19
C ILE A 17 2.62 -3.36 -6.63
N GLY A 18 2.86 -3.78 -7.86
CA GLY A 18 4.20 -3.80 -8.45
C GLY A 18 4.80 -2.39 -8.51
N LEU A 19 3.99 -1.40 -8.91
CA LEU A 19 4.41 0.00 -8.90
C LEU A 19 4.78 0.46 -7.48
N ILE A 20 3.94 0.25 -6.47
CA ILE A 20 4.25 0.78 -5.13
C ILE A 20 5.48 0.16 -4.48
N THR A 21 5.74 -1.11 -4.76
CA THR A 21 6.85 -1.85 -4.14
C THR A 21 8.18 -1.58 -4.82
N LEU A 22 8.19 -1.11 -6.07
CA LEU A 22 9.40 -0.79 -6.84
C LEU A 22 10.39 0.15 -6.10
N PRO A 23 9.99 1.31 -5.57
CA PRO A 23 10.90 2.18 -4.81
C PRO A 23 11.36 1.58 -3.47
N HIS A 24 10.64 0.60 -2.93
CA HIS A 24 11.04 -0.08 -1.69
C HIS A 24 12.25 -1.01 -1.90
N ALA A 25 12.55 -1.42 -3.14
CA ALA A 25 13.73 -2.22 -3.47
C ALA A 25 15.05 -1.56 -3.05
N PHE A 26 15.08 -0.23 -2.93
CA PHE A 26 16.28 0.53 -2.57
C PHE A 26 16.54 0.62 -1.06
N HIS A 27 15.55 0.34 -0.21
CA HIS A 27 15.65 0.51 1.25
C HIS A 27 15.38 -0.78 2.03
N VAL A 28 14.64 -1.72 1.43
CA VAL A 28 14.29 -3.00 2.07
C VAL A 28 15.39 -4.03 1.79
N PRO A 29 15.74 -4.89 2.76
CA PRO A 29 16.67 -5.98 2.53
C PRO A 29 16.30 -6.81 1.30
N VAL A 30 17.27 -7.03 0.42
CA VAL A 30 17.12 -7.79 -0.83
C VAL A 30 16.39 -9.12 -0.65
N PRO A 31 16.63 -9.92 0.42
CA PRO A 31 15.91 -11.19 0.61
C PRO A 31 14.39 -11.01 0.78
N ILE A 32 13.96 -9.96 1.51
CA ILE A 32 12.55 -9.68 1.77
C ILE A 32 11.87 -9.20 0.49
N PHE A 33 12.54 -8.32 -0.25
CA PHE A 33 12.01 -7.83 -1.52
C PHE A 33 11.93 -8.96 -2.56
N SER A 34 12.96 -9.82 -2.65
CA SER A 34 12.96 -10.99 -3.53
C SER A 34 11.83 -11.96 -3.19
N PHE A 35 11.64 -12.27 -1.90
CA PHE A 35 10.52 -13.08 -1.42
C PHE A 35 9.19 -12.49 -1.90
N PHE A 36 8.95 -11.20 -1.66
CA PHE A 36 7.75 -10.51 -2.12
C PHE A 36 7.57 -10.56 -3.64
N SER A 37 8.61 -10.31 -4.43
CA SER A 37 8.55 -10.37 -5.90
C SER A 37 8.14 -11.75 -6.39
N VAL A 38 8.67 -12.82 -5.79
CA VAL A 38 8.28 -14.20 -6.11
C VAL A 38 6.79 -14.41 -5.85
N LEU A 39 6.26 -13.94 -4.71
CA LEU A 39 4.82 -14.06 -4.39
C LEU A 39 3.95 -13.29 -5.39
N LEU A 40 4.38 -12.10 -5.77
CA LEU A 40 3.66 -11.25 -6.72
C LEU A 40 3.62 -11.88 -8.12
N ILE A 41 4.76 -12.41 -8.60
CA ILE A 41 4.85 -13.11 -9.88
C ILE A 41 4.01 -14.39 -9.84
N TRP A 42 4.07 -15.16 -8.74
CA TRP A 42 3.25 -16.35 -8.57
C TRP A 42 1.76 -16.02 -8.65
N ARG A 43 1.33 -14.95 -7.98
CA ARG A 43 -0.06 -14.51 -8.06
C ARG A 43 -0.43 -14.07 -9.46
N PHE A 44 0.45 -13.36 -10.17
CA PHE A 44 0.23 -12.94 -11.55
C PHE A 44 0.03 -14.14 -12.49
N ILE A 45 0.82 -15.20 -12.32
CA ILE A 45 0.64 -16.47 -13.07
C ILE A 45 -0.67 -17.15 -12.67
N GLY A 46 -1.01 -17.15 -11.37
CA GLY A 46 -2.25 -17.72 -10.84
C GLY A 46 -3.53 -17.06 -11.37
N VAL A 47 -3.44 -15.83 -11.90
CA VAL A 47 -4.56 -15.17 -12.60
C VAL A 47 -4.92 -15.91 -13.90
N TRP A 48 -3.93 -16.44 -14.62
CA TRP A 48 -4.12 -17.17 -15.88
C TRP A 48 -4.30 -18.67 -15.64
N TYR A 49 -3.66 -19.19 -14.60
CA TYR A 49 -3.72 -20.60 -14.23
C TYR A 49 -4.23 -20.76 -12.79
N PRO A 50 -5.56 -20.68 -12.56
CA PRO A 50 -6.14 -20.75 -11.23
C PRO A 50 -5.88 -22.10 -10.53
N ALA A 51 -5.58 -23.15 -11.30
CA ALA A 51 -5.20 -24.46 -10.78
C ALA A 51 -3.87 -24.47 -10.00
N TYR A 52 -3.02 -23.45 -10.19
CA TYR A 52 -1.73 -23.30 -9.50
C TYR A 52 -1.80 -22.35 -8.29
N LEU A 53 -3.01 -21.96 -7.85
CA LEU A 53 -3.12 -21.21 -6.61
C LEU A 53 -2.60 -22.06 -5.45
N PRO A 54 -1.70 -21.52 -4.61
CA PRO A 54 -1.13 -22.27 -3.52
C PRO A 54 -2.22 -22.74 -2.56
N ASN A 55 -2.14 -24.01 -2.18
CA ASN A 55 -3.04 -24.57 -1.17
C ASN A 55 -2.84 -23.80 0.16
N GLN A 56 -3.85 -23.79 1.03
CA GLN A 56 -3.77 -23.09 2.34
C GLN A 56 -2.53 -23.52 3.14
N LEU A 57 -2.11 -24.78 3.01
CA LEU A 57 -0.90 -25.30 3.63
C LEU A 57 0.39 -24.62 3.11
N LEU A 58 0.47 -24.37 1.80
CA LEU A 58 1.61 -23.66 1.21
C LEU A 58 1.66 -22.21 1.72
N VAL A 59 0.52 -21.52 1.72
CA VAL A 59 0.46 -20.14 2.23
C VAL A 59 0.90 -20.09 3.69
N PHE A 60 0.50 -21.06 4.51
CA PHE A 60 0.97 -21.16 5.89
C PHE A 60 2.48 -21.37 6.00
N LEU A 61 3.06 -22.25 5.18
CA LEU A 61 4.52 -22.42 5.10
C LEU A 61 5.23 -21.13 4.67
N LEU A 62 4.69 -20.44 3.66
CA LEU A 62 5.20 -19.16 3.19
C LEU A 62 5.13 -18.11 4.30
N LEU A 63 4.06 -18.08 5.09
CA LEU A 63 3.91 -17.20 6.23
C LEU A 63 5.00 -17.48 7.29
N LEU A 64 5.23 -18.74 7.65
CA LEU A 64 6.32 -19.11 8.56
C LEU A 64 7.69 -18.69 8.02
N SER A 65 7.93 -18.89 6.72
CA SER A 65 9.18 -18.47 6.08
C SER A 65 9.36 -16.96 6.11
N GLY A 66 8.28 -16.19 5.86
CA GLY A 66 8.30 -14.73 5.91
C GLY A 66 8.60 -14.21 7.31
N ILE A 67 7.96 -14.77 8.33
CA ILE A 67 8.22 -14.43 9.74
C ILE A 67 9.68 -14.76 10.10
N SER A 68 10.16 -15.96 9.73
CA SER A 68 11.54 -16.36 9.98
C SER A 68 12.53 -15.41 9.31
N LEU A 69 12.26 -15.01 8.07
CA LEU A 69 13.07 -14.06 7.32
C LEU A 69 13.10 -12.69 8.01
N LEU A 70 11.96 -12.23 8.53
CA LEU A 70 11.89 -11.00 9.31
C LEU A 70 12.74 -11.06 10.59
N VAL A 71 12.62 -12.15 11.35
CA VAL A 71 13.37 -12.35 12.60
C VAL A 71 14.87 -12.42 12.35
N ILE A 72 15.30 -13.09 11.27
CA ILE A 72 16.72 -13.19 10.90
C ILE A 72 17.26 -11.84 10.43
N MET A 73 16.49 -11.10 9.63
CA MET A 73 16.95 -9.87 8.98
C MET A 73 16.82 -8.63 9.86
N HIS A 74 15.99 -8.65 10.90
CA HIS A 74 15.78 -7.49 11.79
C HIS A 74 15.91 -7.93 13.26
N GLN A 75 17.00 -7.52 13.91
CA GLN A 75 17.23 -7.74 15.34
C GLN A 75 16.44 -6.76 16.24
N GLY A 76 15.72 -5.79 15.67
CA GLY A 76 14.90 -4.82 16.40
C GLY A 76 13.48 -4.71 15.82
N VAL A 77 12.48 -4.93 16.68
CA VAL A 77 11.04 -4.95 16.31
C VAL A 77 10.47 -3.53 16.11
N PHE A 78 11.13 -2.51 16.67
CA PHE A 78 10.65 -1.13 16.66
C PHE A 78 11.56 -0.23 15.82
N GLY A 79 11.18 -0.06 14.56
CA GLY A 79 11.82 0.85 13.63
C GLY A 79 10.99 1.01 12.36
N ARG A 80 11.20 2.12 11.65
CA ARG A 80 10.61 2.38 10.32
C ARG A 80 10.88 1.23 9.35
N ASP A 81 12.09 0.68 9.38
CA ASP A 81 12.53 -0.41 8.51
C ASP A 81 11.81 -1.74 8.83
N ALA A 82 11.65 -2.04 10.12
CA ALA A 82 10.90 -3.21 10.59
C ALA A 82 9.43 -3.15 10.19
N GLY A 83 8.77 -2.00 10.40
CA GLY A 83 7.36 -1.81 10.05
C GLY A 83 7.11 -1.97 8.56
N THR A 84 7.94 -1.36 7.71
CA THR A 84 7.83 -1.49 6.26
C THR A 84 8.03 -2.93 5.79
N ALA A 85 9.01 -3.66 6.35
CA ALA A 85 9.22 -5.07 6.02
C ALA A 85 8.01 -5.96 6.38
N VAL A 86 7.42 -5.75 7.56
CA VAL A 86 6.18 -6.44 7.98
C VAL A 86 5.05 -6.16 6.99
N PHE A 87 4.83 -4.89 6.62
CA PHE A 87 3.76 -4.55 5.69
C PHE A 87 3.98 -5.15 4.30
N ILE A 88 5.22 -5.18 3.78
CA ILE A 88 5.53 -5.79 2.48
C ILE A 88 5.30 -7.30 2.50
N VAL A 89 5.76 -8.00 3.53
CA VAL A 89 5.54 -9.45 3.65
C VAL A 89 4.06 -9.76 3.83
N ALA A 90 3.35 -9.01 4.69
CA ALA A 90 1.91 -9.14 4.86
C ALA A 90 1.16 -8.90 3.54
N LEU A 91 1.58 -7.90 2.75
CA LEU A 91 0.99 -7.60 1.44
C LEU A 91 1.17 -8.78 0.48
N GLY A 92 2.40 -9.32 0.38
CA GLY A 92 2.70 -10.44 -0.51
C GLY A 92 1.94 -11.72 -0.13
N LEU A 93 1.84 -12.03 1.16
CA LEU A 93 1.06 -13.18 1.64
C LEU A 93 -0.43 -12.99 1.39
N LYS A 94 -0.96 -11.80 1.71
CA LYS A 94 -2.39 -11.50 1.54
C LYS A 94 -2.81 -11.55 0.07
N LEU A 95 -1.91 -11.23 -0.87
CA LEU A 95 -2.11 -11.40 -2.32
C LEU A 95 -2.49 -12.84 -2.69
N LEU A 96 -1.84 -13.82 -2.07
CA LEU A 96 -2.07 -15.23 -2.37
C LEU A 96 -3.39 -15.73 -1.79
N GLU A 97 -3.86 -15.12 -0.70
CA GLU A 97 -5.11 -15.45 -0.01
C GLU A 97 -6.35 -14.71 -0.52
N ILE A 98 -6.29 -14.02 -1.66
CA ILE A 98 -7.49 -13.36 -2.20
C ILE A 98 -8.54 -14.42 -2.54
N ARG A 99 -9.58 -14.49 -1.71
CA ARG A 99 -10.75 -15.35 -1.91
C ARG A 99 -12.01 -14.53 -2.12
N ASN A 100 -12.12 -13.40 -1.42
CA ASN A 100 -13.30 -12.55 -1.44
C ASN A 100 -12.95 -11.11 -1.85
N GLN A 101 -13.99 -10.36 -2.26
CA GLN A 101 -13.90 -8.91 -2.49
C GLN A 101 -13.35 -8.16 -1.28
N ARG A 102 -13.69 -8.61 -0.06
CA ARG A 102 -13.16 -8.09 1.21
C ARG A 102 -11.63 -8.13 1.26
N ASP A 103 -11.01 -9.20 0.77
CA ASP A 103 -9.55 -9.32 0.76
C ASP A 103 -8.91 -8.29 -0.17
N ILE A 104 -9.56 -7.99 -1.31
CA ILE A 104 -9.07 -6.96 -2.25
C ILE A 104 -9.05 -5.58 -1.59
N TYR A 105 -10.11 -5.22 -0.85
CA TYR A 105 -10.13 -3.98 -0.09
C TYR A 105 -8.99 -3.93 0.94
N LEU A 106 -8.83 -5.00 1.73
CA LEU A 106 -7.75 -5.09 2.72
C LEU A 106 -6.37 -4.93 2.10
N ILE A 107 -6.12 -5.59 0.96
CA ILE A 107 -4.84 -5.49 0.24
C ILE A 107 -4.63 -4.08 -0.29
N THR A 108 -5.68 -3.43 -0.81
CA THR A 108 -5.55 -2.07 -1.33
C THR A 108 -5.26 -1.08 -0.19
N TYR A 109 -5.91 -1.23 0.97
CA TYR A 109 -5.59 -0.44 2.16
C TYR A 109 -4.17 -0.69 2.67
N LEU A 110 -3.73 -1.95 2.67
CA LEU A 110 -2.37 -2.31 3.04
C LEU A 110 -1.35 -1.69 2.07
N ALA A 111 -1.65 -1.67 0.78
CA ALA A 111 -0.83 -0.99 -0.23
C ALA A 111 -0.76 0.52 0.00
N PHE A 112 -1.85 1.17 0.44
CA PHE A 112 -1.82 2.57 0.87
C PHE A 112 -0.91 2.79 2.09
N ILE A 113 -0.90 1.88 3.05
CA ILE A 113 0.01 1.95 4.20
C ILE A 113 1.47 1.84 3.74
N VAL A 114 1.78 0.89 2.84
CA VAL A 114 3.11 0.76 2.24
C VAL A 114 3.49 2.04 1.47
N ALA A 115 2.56 2.64 0.73
CA ALA A 115 2.76 3.92 0.06
C ALA A 115 3.09 5.06 1.02
N ALA A 116 2.33 5.17 2.11
CA ALA A 116 2.59 6.16 3.15
C ALA A 116 3.96 5.93 3.81
N SER A 117 4.36 4.66 3.98
CA SER A 117 5.66 4.33 4.59
C SER A 117 6.84 4.86 3.79
N GLN A 118 6.71 5.05 2.47
CA GLN A 118 7.79 5.59 1.63
C GLN A 118 8.21 7.01 2.04
N PHE A 119 7.27 7.83 2.54
CA PHE A 119 7.55 9.18 3.04
C PHE A 119 8.36 9.19 4.35
N LEU A 120 8.46 8.05 5.03
CA LEU A 120 9.37 7.89 6.16
C LEU A 120 10.83 7.81 5.69
N TYR A 121 11.07 7.37 4.44
CA TYR A 121 12.41 7.18 3.89
C TYR A 121 12.92 8.39 3.12
N LEU A 122 12.17 8.79 2.10
CA LEU A 122 12.59 9.82 1.17
C LEU A 122 11.54 10.91 1.11
N GLN A 123 11.93 12.11 1.54
CA GLN A 123 11.11 13.33 1.48
C GLN A 123 11.61 14.25 0.36
N ASN A 124 11.75 13.72 -0.86
CA ASN A 124 12.07 14.53 -2.04
C ASN A 124 10.81 14.73 -2.90
N ILE A 125 10.83 15.79 -3.72
CA ILE A 125 9.67 16.15 -4.56
C ILE A 125 9.36 15.08 -5.62
N LEU A 126 10.39 14.35 -6.08
CA LEU A 126 10.26 13.25 -7.04
C LEU A 126 9.48 12.08 -6.44
N MET A 127 9.82 11.63 -5.22
CA MET A 127 9.08 10.57 -4.53
C MET A 127 7.68 11.02 -4.12
N ALA A 128 7.48 12.30 -3.81
CA ALA A 128 6.14 12.84 -3.61
C ALA A 128 5.28 12.69 -4.87
N GLY A 129 5.81 13.08 -6.05
CA GLY A 129 5.13 12.89 -7.33
C GLY A 129 4.87 11.42 -7.66
N TYR A 130 5.87 10.55 -7.44
CA TYR A 130 5.73 9.11 -7.65
C TYR A 130 4.64 8.51 -6.75
N THR A 131 4.66 8.83 -5.46
CA THR A 131 3.71 8.30 -4.49
C THR A 131 2.30 8.82 -4.77
N LEU A 132 2.17 10.05 -5.26
CA LEU A 132 0.89 10.59 -5.73
C LEU A 132 0.35 9.80 -6.93
N LEU A 133 1.19 9.47 -7.92
CA LEU A 133 0.78 8.60 -9.04
C LEU A 133 0.33 7.22 -8.56
N VAL A 134 1.02 6.65 -7.57
CA VAL A 134 0.61 5.37 -6.95
C VAL A 134 -0.71 5.51 -6.18
N CYS A 135 -0.92 6.59 -5.45
CA CYS A 135 -2.20 6.84 -4.79
C CYS A 135 -3.35 6.94 -5.81
N VAL A 136 -3.12 7.59 -6.97
CA VAL A 136 -4.09 7.64 -8.07
C VAL A 136 -4.39 6.22 -8.58
N SER A 137 -3.38 5.35 -8.76
CA SER A 137 -3.58 3.99 -9.26
C SER A 137 -4.32 3.10 -8.25
N LEU A 138 -4.01 3.21 -6.96
CA LEU A 138 -4.71 2.50 -5.88
C LEU A 138 -6.17 2.98 -5.74
N LEU A 139 -6.42 4.30 -5.81
CA LEU A 139 -7.78 4.85 -5.84
C LEU A 139 -8.55 4.38 -7.07
N ALA A 140 -7.91 4.36 -8.23
CA ALA A 140 -8.52 3.85 -9.46
C ALA A 140 -8.87 2.36 -9.34
N THR A 141 -8.03 1.58 -8.66
CA THR A 141 -8.34 0.18 -8.33
C THR A 141 -9.58 0.10 -7.45
N LEU A 142 -9.66 0.91 -6.39
CA LEU A 142 -10.83 0.99 -5.49
C LEU A 142 -12.12 1.36 -6.25
N ILE A 143 -12.04 2.34 -7.15
CA ILE A 143 -13.15 2.78 -7.99
C ILE A 143 -13.54 1.67 -8.97
N SER A 144 -12.58 0.98 -9.58
CA SER A 144 -12.85 -0.13 -10.50
C SER A 144 -13.53 -1.32 -9.81
N ILE A 145 -13.20 -1.58 -8.54
CA ILE A 145 -13.87 -2.60 -7.73
C ILE A 145 -15.32 -2.21 -7.42
N ASN A 146 -15.55 -0.93 -7.08
CA ASN A 146 -16.88 -0.44 -6.72
C ASN A 146 -17.78 -0.18 -7.93
N SER A 147 -17.20 0.14 -9.08
CA SER A 147 -17.91 0.48 -10.31
C SER A 147 -17.60 -0.56 -11.38
N SER A 148 -18.30 -1.69 -11.32
CA SER A 148 -18.19 -2.82 -12.27
C SER A 148 -18.39 -2.47 -13.76
N SER A 149 -18.84 -1.25 -14.06
CA SER A 149 -19.12 -0.72 -15.41
C SER A 149 -18.11 0.33 -15.92
N LEU A 150 -17.23 0.87 -15.06
CA LEU A 150 -16.26 1.89 -15.48
C LEU A 150 -14.98 1.25 -16.03
N GLY A 151 -14.57 1.62 -17.25
CA GLY A 151 -13.28 1.21 -17.81
C GLY A 151 -12.10 1.76 -16.99
N ASN A 152 -10.97 1.03 -16.96
CA ASN A 152 -9.79 1.35 -16.12
C ASN A 152 -9.30 2.80 -16.29
N ILE A 153 -9.37 3.35 -17.50
CA ILE A 153 -8.95 4.73 -17.81
C ILE A 153 -9.92 5.76 -17.20
N ALA A 154 -11.22 5.47 -17.21
CA ALA A 154 -12.22 6.32 -16.58
C ALA A 154 -12.06 6.30 -15.06
N ALA A 155 -11.80 5.13 -14.46
CA ALA A 155 -11.49 5.00 -13.04
C ALA A 155 -10.26 5.83 -12.65
N LEU A 156 -9.21 5.83 -13.47
CA LEU A 156 -8.00 6.64 -13.24
C LEU A 156 -8.28 8.15 -13.31
N LYS A 157 -9.07 8.60 -14.29
CA LYS A 157 -9.50 10.00 -14.38
C LYS A 157 -10.33 10.42 -13.16
N THR A 158 -11.24 9.56 -12.71
CA THR A 158 -12.07 9.84 -11.51
C THR A 158 -11.20 9.89 -10.25
N ALA A 159 -10.27 8.95 -10.07
CA ALA A 159 -9.32 8.95 -8.97
C ALA A 159 -8.50 10.25 -8.94
N GLY A 160 -7.98 10.68 -10.09
CA GLY A 160 -7.26 11.95 -10.23
C GLY A 160 -8.11 13.17 -9.85
N LYS A 161 -9.38 13.21 -10.28
CA LYS A 161 -10.31 14.28 -9.89
C LYS A 161 -10.58 14.30 -8.39
N MET A 162 -10.79 13.14 -7.77
CA MET A 162 -11.00 13.04 -6.32
C MET A 162 -9.77 13.54 -5.55
N LEU A 163 -8.56 13.21 -6.00
CA LEU A 163 -7.33 13.74 -5.38
C LEU A 163 -7.18 15.25 -5.59
N ALA A 164 -7.51 15.77 -6.76
CA ALA A 164 -7.51 17.20 -7.01
C ALA A 164 -8.52 17.95 -6.11
N GLN A 165 -9.68 17.34 -5.83
CA GLN A 165 -10.65 17.87 -4.87
C GLN A 165 -10.19 17.71 -3.41
N ALA A 166 -9.36 16.72 -3.10
CA ALA A 166 -8.78 16.54 -1.77
C ALA A 166 -7.64 17.53 -1.49
N ALA A 167 -6.96 18.05 -2.52
CA ALA A 167 -5.90 19.05 -2.38
C ALA A 167 -6.32 20.32 -1.61
N PRO A 168 -7.45 20.99 -1.92
CA PRO A 168 -7.89 22.14 -1.11
C PRO A 168 -8.19 21.76 0.34
N LEU A 169 -8.75 20.57 0.59
CA LEU A 169 -8.98 20.08 1.95
C LEU A 169 -7.65 19.86 2.69
N MET A 170 -6.63 19.34 2.01
CA MET A 170 -5.28 19.18 2.55
C MET A 170 -4.68 20.53 2.96
N VAL A 171 -4.82 21.57 2.12
CA VAL A 171 -4.36 22.92 2.43
C VAL A 171 -5.08 23.47 3.66
N VAL A 172 -6.40 23.31 3.75
CA VAL A 172 -7.18 23.73 4.92
C VAL A 172 -6.70 23.01 6.18
N MET A 173 -6.51 21.69 6.13
CA MET A 173 -5.98 20.91 7.27
C MET A 173 -4.55 21.32 7.65
N PHE A 174 -3.69 21.60 6.67
CA PHE A 174 -2.32 22.05 6.91
C PHE A 174 -2.29 23.42 7.60
N VAL A 175 -3.06 24.37 7.11
CA VAL A 175 -3.20 25.70 7.74
C VAL A 175 -3.79 25.57 9.14
N PHE A 176 -4.82 24.74 9.31
CA PHE A 176 -5.42 24.49 10.62
C PHE A 176 -4.40 23.93 11.62
N PHE A 177 -3.63 22.92 11.24
CA PHE A 177 -2.59 22.34 12.09
C PHE A 177 -1.47 23.36 12.42
N LEU A 178 -0.99 24.10 11.42
CA LEU A 178 0.04 25.12 11.60
C LEU A 178 -0.43 26.26 12.52
N VAL A 179 -1.69 26.69 12.37
CA VAL A 179 -2.30 27.71 13.24
C VAL A 179 -2.47 27.19 14.67
N LEU A 180 -2.95 25.96 14.84
CA LEU A 180 -3.11 25.31 16.14
C LEU A 180 -1.75 25.23 16.86
N MET A 181 -0.72 24.73 16.19
CA MET A 181 0.60 24.57 16.79
C MET A 181 1.21 25.92 17.20
N ARG A 182 0.98 26.97 16.39
CA ARG A 182 1.38 28.35 16.72
C ARG A 182 0.69 28.86 18.00
N HIS A 183 -0.59 28.57 18.19
CA HIS A 183 -1.34 28.98 19.37
C HIS A 183 -0.95 28.17 20.62
N ALA A 184 -0.69 26.87 20.48
CA ALA A 184 -0.20 26.02 21.56
C ALA A 184 1.17 26.49 22.09
N GLY A 185 2.08 26.92 21.20
CA GLY A 185 3.38 27.49 21.59
C GLY A 185 3.27 28.82 22.34
N HIS A 186 2.29 29.66 22.00
CA HIS A 186 2.03 30.91 22.71
C HIS A 186 1.46 30.65 24.11
N PHE A 187 0.59 29.66 24.25
CA PHE A 187 0.02 29.23 25.53
C PHE A 187 1.08 28.62 26.47
N TYR A 188 1.96 27.76 25.97
CA TYR A 188 3.06 27.17 26.75
C TYR A 188 4.04 28.24 27.28
N ARG A 189 4.32 29.28 26.48
CA ARG A 189 5.15 30.42 26.90
C ARG A 189 4.51 31.33 27.96
N MET A 190 3.18 31.38 28.06
CA MET A 190 2.50 32.12 29.13
C MET A 190 2.53 31.36 30.47
N ILE A 191 2.39 30.03 30.43
CA ILE A 191 2.36 29.20 31.63
C ILE A 191 3.75 29.04 32.27
N ASN A 192 4.81 28.93 31.45
CA ASN A 192 6.19 28.73 31.92
C ASN A 192 6.95 30.04 32.22
N LYS A 193 6.22 31.15 32.42
CA LYS A 193 6.78 32.49 32.68
C LYS A 193 6.73 32.90 34.17
N HIS A 194 6.40 31.96 35.04
CA HIS A 194 6.49 32.06 36.50
C HIS A 194 7.41 30.97 37.03
#